data_AF-A0AAP4AKW4-F1
#
_entry.id   AF-A0AAP4AKW4-F1
#
_cell.length_a   1.000
_cell.length_b   1.000
_cell.length_c   1.000
_cell.angle_alpha   90.00
_cell.angle_beta   90.00
_cell.angle_gamma   90.00
#
_symmetry.space_group_name_H-M   'P 1'
#
loop_
_entity.id
_entity.type
_entity.pdbx_description
1 polymer ?
#
loop_
_entity_poly.entity_id
_entity_poly.type
_entity_poly.pdbx_seq_one_letter_code
_entity_poly.pdbx_strand_id
1 'polypeptide(L)'
;MAEKKFLLRETIHPQTKQTVYLISEVGVQAKPVVLPNLLESLKQFVMQNAKTPQTMLYFYFQNKVCGILDVLKSKQLLDKLVASKVDVKTANIEFLLKNKLLEIQAGKTEEIKQVTSAAATQTLDDLASKVKIELLAKTKKAKDIQKTDVKGTLENFNGKIVIENTLENGNDVDVYYFLEQDKTKSQIFIKTIGGIGTPTQYYSEAILASSKISEILKNTGFEATESIKISTVRYKMPKWVFAVIGVISGLFLINLIFLILSFAKIL
;
A
#
# COMPACT_ATOMS: atom_id res chain seq x y z
N MET A 1 18.73 16.15 -7.57
CA MET A 1 18.01 15.46 -6.47
C MET A 1 16.74 14.89 -7.06
N ALA A 2 16.42 13.62 -6.76
CA ALA A 2 15.22 12.97 -7.30
C ALA A 2 13.95 13.72 -6.86
N GLU A 3 12.97 13.78 -7.75
CA GLU A 3 11.66 14.35 -7.48
C GLU A 3 10.94 13.49 -6.43
N LYS A 4 10.66 14.07 -5.26
CA LYS A 4 9.91 13.39 -4.22
C LYS A 4 8.42 13.58 -4.43
N LYS A 5 7.66 12.53 -4.15
CA LYS A 5 6.20 12.51 -4.29
C LYS A 5 5.60 12.25 -2.92
N PHE A 6 4.80 13.17 -2.43
CA PHE A 6 4.09 13.06 -1.17
C PHE A 6 2.60 12.88 -1.40
N LEU A 7 1.98 12.15 -0.51
CA LEU A 7 0.56 11.84 -0.52
C LEU A 7 -0.09 12.48 0.70
N LEU A 8 -1.12 13.29 0.48
CA LEU A 8 -1.96 13.87 1.52
C LEU A 8 -3.34 13.21 1.49
N ARG A 9 -3.74 12.63 2.62
CA ARG A 9 -4.98 11.85 2.77
C ARG A 9 -5.77 12.29 3.98
N GLU A 10 -7.08 12.12 3.90
CA GLU A 10 -7.98 12.28 5.04
C GLU A 10 -8.32 10.91 5.64
N THR A 11 -8.38 10.85 6.96
CA THR A 11 -8.86 9.67 7.69
C THR A 11 -9.58 10.10 8.97
N ILE A 12 -10.38 9.20 9.54
CA ILE A 12 -11.03 9.43 10.83
C ILE A 12 -10.13 8.85 11.92
N HIS A 13 -9.77 9.67 12.90
CA HIS A 13 -9.01 9.21 14.05
C HIS A 13 -9.85 8.22 14.87
N PRO A 14 -9.33 7.02 15.21
CA PRO A 14 -10.13 5.94 15.78
C PRO A 14 -10.71 6.27 17.16
N GLN A 15 -9.98 7.04 17.97
CA GLN A 15 -10.40 7.42 19.34
C GLN A 15 -11.27 8.68 19.36
N THR A 16 -10.75 9.81 18.87
CA THR A 16 -11.45 11.10 18.88
C THR A 16 -12.58 11.21 17.87
N LYS A 17 -12.66 10.31 16.89
CA LYS A 17 -13.61 10.34 15.76
C LYS A 17 -13.56 11.63 14.93
N GLN A 18 -12.47 12.39 15.04
CA GLN A 18 -12.23 13.60 14.26
C GLN A 18 -11.49 13.28 12.97
N THR A 19 -11.75 14.06 11.92
CA THR A 19 -10.96 14.00 10.67
C THR A 19 -9.55 14.47 10.95
N VAL A 20 -8.56 13.68 10.54
CA VAL A 20 -7.14 13.99 10.59
C VAL A 20 -6.50 13.75 9.23
N TYR A 21 -5.35 14.37 9.02
CA TYR A 21 -4.63 14.36 7.76
C TYR A 21 -3.36 13.53 7.89
N LEU A 22 -3.09 12.70 6.88
CA LEU A 22 -1.89 11.87 6.79
C LEU A 22 -1.01 12.38 5.66
N ILE A 23 0.25 12.69 5.95
CA ILE A 23 1.29 12.98 4.96
C ILE A 23 2.30 11.82 4.94
N SER A 24 2.53 11.23 3.77
CA SER A 24 3.50 10.16 3.57
C SER A 24 4.19 10.28 2.20
N GLU A 25 5.44 9.87 2.10
CA GLU A 25 6.13 9.76 0.81
C GLU A 25 5.58 8.55 0.02
N VAL A 26 5.27 8.74 -1.26
CA VAL A 26 4.66 7.72 -2.12
C VAL A 26 5.65 6.58 -2.34
N GLY A 27 5.22 5.35 -2.09
CA GLY A 27 6.05 4.17 -2.26
C GLY A 27 7.09 3.95 -1.15
N VAL A 28 7.14 4.83 -0.14
CA VAL A 28 8.00 4.65 1.04
C VAL A 28 7.17 4.10 2.20
N GLN A 29 7.67 3.03 2.82
CA GLN A 29 7.04 2.36 3.95
C GLN A 29 7.45 3.00 5.28
N ALA A 30 7.15 4.28 5.45
CA ALA A 30 7.33 5.01 6.70
C ALA A 30 5.97 5.32 7.33
N LYS A 31 5.92 5.40 8.67
CA LYS A 31 4.71 5.85 9.36
C LYS A 31 4.32 7.24 8.85
N PRO A 32 3.05 7.44 8.44
CA PRO A 32 2.61 8.75 7.98
C PRO A 32 2.68 9.76 9.13
N VAL A 33 2.97 11.02 8.79
CA VAL A 33 2.83 12.13 9.72
C VAL A 33 1.34 12.44 9.85
N VAL A 34 0.83 12.42 11.08
CA VAL A 34 -0.58 12.70 11.38
C VAL A 34 -0.73 14.15 11.82
N LEU A 35 -1.63 14.89 11.16
CA LEU A 35 -1.86 16.30 11.41
C LEU A 35 -3.33 16.62 11.67
N PRO A 36 -3.62 17.60 12.54
CA PRO A 36 -4.97 17.85 13.02
C PRO A 36 -5.88 18.52 11.98
N ASN A 37 -5.33 19.19 10.97
CA ASN A 37 -6.10 19.87 9.93
C ASN A 37 -5.30 20.09 8.63
N LEU A 38 -6.00 20.50 7.58
CA LEU A 38 -5.44 20.72 6.26
C LEU A 38 -4.43 21.87 6.20
N LEU A 39 -4.66 22.96 6.93
CA LEU A 39 -3.77 24.13 6.91
C LEU A 39 -2.40 23.78 7.52
N GLU A 40 -2.38 23.09 8.66
CA GLU A 40 -1.15 22.59 9.27
C GLU A 40 -0.46 21.56 8.37
N SER A 41 -1.23 20.75 7.64
CA SER A 41 -0.69 19.80 6.65
C SER A 41 0.04 20.50 5.52
N LEU A 42 -0.57 21.52 4.92
CA LEU A 42 0.05 22.33 3.86
C LEU A 42 1.27 23.08 4.39
N LYS A 43 1.16 23.69 5.57
CA LYS A 43 2.25 24.44 6.21
C LYS A 43 3.45 23.53 6.47
N GLN A 44 3.24 22.36 7.06
CA GLN A 44 4.33 21.42 7.32
C GLN A 44 4.97 20.94 6.02
N PHE A 45 4.17 20.59 5.00
CA PHE A 45 4.69 20.18 3.70
C PHE A 45 5.58 21.27 3.07
N VAL A 46 5.11 22.52 3.03
CA VAL A 46 5.86 23.66 2.48
C VAL A 46 7.15 23.92 3.26
N MET A 47 7.09 23.91 4.59
CA MET A 47 8.26 24.14 5.45
C MET A 47 9.34 23.06 5.25
N GLN A 48 8.95 21.78 5.21
CA GLN A 48 9.89 20.67 5.09
C GLN A 48 10.52 20.58 3.69
N ASN A 49 9.82 21.05 2.65
CA ASN A 49 10.24 20.91 1.25
C ASN A 49 10.63 22.24 0.61
N ALA A 50 10.83 23.31 1.38
CA ALA A 50 11.15 24.65 0.87
C ALA A 50 12.41 24.69 -0.02
N LYS A 51 13.37 23.78 0.22
CA LYS A 51 14.62 23.66 -0.57
C LYS A 51 14.53 22.72 -1.77
N THR A 52 13.39 22.06 -1.97
CA THR A 52 13.15 21.08 -3.04
C THR A 52 11.84 21.44 -3.76
N PRO A 53 11.83 22.50 -4.57
CA PRO A 53 10.61 23.04 -5.17
C PRO A 53 9.92 22.06 -6.14
N GLN A 54 10.67 21.12 -6.72
CA GLN A 54 10.13 20.07 -7.59
C GLN A 54 9.33 18.99 -6.85
N THR A 55 9.35 18.97 -5.52
CA THR A 55 8.57 18.00 -4.75
C THR A 55 7.07 18.18 -4.98
N MET A 56 6.39 17.09 -5.30
CA MET A 56 4.95 17.07 -5.61
C MET A 56 4.13 16.58 -4.42
N LEU A 57 2.98 17.22 -4.19
CA LEU A 57 1.95 16.83 -3.23
C LEU A 57 0.70 16.36 -3.98
N TYR A 58 0.38 15.08 -3.83
CA TYR A 58 -0.80 14.44 -4.40
C TYR A 58 -1.90 14.38 -3.34
N PHE A 59 -3.04 14.97 -3.64
CA PHE A 59 -4.23 14.92 -2.79
C PHE A 59 -5.01 13.66 -3.12
N TYR A 60 -5.25 12.80 -2.14
CA TYR A 60 -5.97 11.55 -2.34
C TYR A 60 -7.23 11.51 -1.47
N PHE A 61 -8.36 11.36 -2.15
CA PHE A 61 -9.68 11.40 -1.55
C PHE A 61 -10.62 10.48 -2.33
N GLN A 62 -11.51 9.78 -1.62
CA GLN A 62 -12.47 8.83 -2.22
C GLN A 62 -11.83 7.87 -3.24
N ASN A 63 -10.73 7.24 -2.82
CA ASN A 63 -9.96 6.26 -3.59
C ASN A 63 -9.32 6.79 -4.90
N LYS A 64 -9.19 8.11 -5.07
CA LYS A 64 -8.65 8.73 -6.29
C LYS A 64 -7.71 9.89 -5.97
N VAL A 65 -6.73 10.12 -6.84
CA VAL A 65 -5.96 11.37 -6.82
C VAL A 65 -6.83 12.50 -7.36
N CYS A 66 -7.04 13.51 -6.52
CA CYS A 66 -7.98 14.61 -6.73
C CYS A 66 -7.28 15.98 -6.85
N GLY A 67 -5.96 16.01 -6.85
CA GLY A 67 -5.17 17.23 -7.06
C GLY A 67 -3.68 16.93 -6.99
N ILE A 68 -2.88 17.74 -7.68
CA ILE A 68 -1.41 17.66 -7.68
C ILE A 68 -0.87 19.07 -7.61
N LEU A 69 -0.12 19.37 -6.56
CA LEU A 69 0.51 20.67 -6.37
C LEU A 69 2.00 20.48 -6.08
N ASP A 70 2.83 21.28 -6.74
CA ASP A 70 4.22 21.45 -6.33
C ASP A 70 4.31 22.29 -5.03
N VAL A 71 5.51 22.45 -4.49
CA VAL A 71 5.73 23.22 -3.25
C VAL A 71 5.25 24.67 -3.37
N LEU A 72 5.48 25.31 -4.52
CA LEU A 72 5.11 26.71 -4.74
C LEU A 72 3.59 26.88 -4.78
N LYS A 73 2.89 26.03 -5.53
CA LYS A 73 1.42 26.03 -5.61
C LYS A 73 0.78 25.65 -4.28
N SER A 74 1.41 24.74 -3.53
CA SER A 74 0.97 24.40 -2.17
C SER A 74 1.07 25.60 -1.23
N LYS A 75 2.14 26.39 -1.33
CA LYS A 75 2.30 27.66 -0.59
C LYS A 75 1.24 28.68 -1.00
N GLN A 76 1.03 28.89 -2.30
CA GLN A 76 0.00 29.81 -2.81
C GLN A 76 -1.40 29.43 -2.33
N LEU A 77 -1.71 28.12 -2.31
CA LEU A 77 -2.97 27.62 -1.77
C LEU A 77 -3.09 27.92 -0.28
N LEU A 78 -2.06 27.64 0.51
CA LEU A 78 -2.04 27.95 1.94
C LEU A 78 -2.27 29.45 2.20
N ASP A 79 -1.52 30.31 1.51
CA ASP A 79 -1.64 31.77 1.65
C ASP A 79 -3.06 32.24 1.30
N LYS A 80 -3.68 31.68 0.25
CA LYS A 80 -5.06 31.98 -0.14
C LYS A 80 -6.07 31.55 0.91
N LEU A 81 -5.93 30.36 1.50
CA LEU A 81 -6.82 29.85 2.55
C LEU A 81 -6.72 30.70 3.83
N VAL A 82 -5.50 31.09 4.21
CA VAL A 82 -5.24 31.94 5.37
C VAL A 82 -5.81 33.35 5.15
N ALA A 83 -5.54 33.97 3.99
CA ALA A 83 -6.07 35.29 3.66
C ALA A 83 -7.60 35.32 3.63
N SER A 84 -8.23 34.23 3.19
CA SER A 84 -9.69 34.09 3.14
C SER A 84 -10.32 33.75 4.50
N LYS A 85 -9.52 33.59 5.57
CA LYS A 85 -9.96 33.22 6.92
C LYS A 85 -10.89 31.99 6.94
N VAL A 86 -10.57 30.99 6.11
CA VAL A 86 -11.39 29.76 6.04
C VAL A 86 -11.33 29.04 7.39
N ASP A 87 -12.50 28.65 7.92
CA ASP A 87 -12.56 27.88 9.17
C ASP A 87 -11.84 26.53 8.98
N VAL A 88 -10.91 26.24 9.87
CA VAL A 88 -10.10 25.03 9.93
C VAL A 88 -10.95 23.76 9.94
N LYS A 89 -12.16 23.81 10.53
CA LYS A 89 -13.10 22.67 10.54
C LYS A 89 -13.76 22.42 9.19
N THR A 90 -13.87 23.46 8.37
CA THR A 90 -14.50 23.39 7.03
C THR A 90 -13.48 23.20 5.90
N ALA A 91 -12.22 23.58 6.14
CA ALA A 91 -11.13 23.44 5.19
C ALA A 91 -10.68 21.98 5.07
N ASN A 92 -11.37 21.22 4.22
CA ASN A 92 -11.05 19.84 3.86
C ASN A 92 -10.85 19.65 2.35
N ILE A 93 -10.42 18.47 1.90
CA ILE A 93 -10.17 18.17 0.48
C ILE A 93 -11.46 18.34 -0.33
N GLU A 94 -12.59 17.92 0.21
CA GLU A 94 -13.89 18.12 -0.44
C GLU A 94 -14.21 19.60 -0.66
N PHE A 95 -13.93 20.46 0.32
CA PHE A 95 -14.06 21.91 0.20
C PHE A 95 -13.14 22.47 -0.89
N LEU A 96 -11.89 22.00 -0.97
CA LEU A 96 -10.97 22.42 -2.03
C LEU A 96 -11.51 22.05 -3.42
N LEU A 97 -12.10 20.87 -3.58
CA LEU A 97 -12.70 20.43 -4.83
C LEU A 97 -13.95 21.26 -5.19
N LYS A 98 -14.86 21.48 -4.23
CA LYS A 98 -16.09 22.28 -4.43
C LYS A 98 -15.77 23.71 -4.85
N ASN A 99 -14.71 24.30 -4.30
CA ASN A 99 -14.28 25.66 -4.62
C ASN A 99 -13.31 25.74 -5.80
N LYS A 100 -13.12 24.65 -6.56
CA LYS A 100 -12.21 24.57 -7.72
C LYS A 100 -10.76 25.00 -7.39
N LEU A 101 -10.34 24.77 -6.15
CA LEU A 101 -8.96 24.98 -5.69
C LEU A 101 -8.08 23.76 -5.99
N LEU A 102 -8.72 22.60 -6.19
CA LEU A 102 -8.12 21.39 -6.75
C LEU A 102 -8.99 20.88 -7.91
N GLU A 103 -8.40 20.07 -8.77
CA GLU A 103 -9.10 19.43 -9.89
C GLU A 103 -8.79 17.94 -9.92
N ILE A 104 -9.81 17.10 -10.11
CA ILE A 104 -9.67 15.65 -10.17
C ILE A 104 -8.72 15.26 -11.30
N GLN A 105 -7.71 14.45 -10.96
CA GLN A 105 -6.69 14.00 -11.90
C GLN A 105 -6.84 12.52 -12.30
N ALA A 106 -7.85 11.83 -11.78
CA ALA A 106 -8.05 10.39 -11.96
C ALA A 106 -7.92 9.94 -13.43
N GLY A 107 -6.96 9.04 -13.68
CA GLY A 107 -6.77 8.40 -15.00
C GLY A 107 -6.17 9.28 -16.08
N LYS A 108 -5.81 10.55 -15.81
CA LYS A 108 -5.30 11.49 -16.82
C LYS A 108 -3.92 11.11 -17.38
N THR A 109 -3.05 10.51 -16.57
CA THR A 109 -1.73 10.02 -17.01
C THR A 109 -1.41 8.68 -16.37
N GLU A 110 -0.46 7.94 -16.96
CA GLU A 110 0.01 6.66 -16.41
C GLU A 110 0.67 6.85 -15.03
N GLU A 111 1.40 7.95 -14.85
CA GLU A 111 1.95 8.34 -13.56
C GLU A 111 0.85 8.50 -12.50
N ILE A 112 -0.26 9.16 -12.83
CA ILE A 112 -1.37 9.33 -11.90
C ILE A 112 -2.02 8.00 -11.55
N LYS A 113 -2.11 7.05 -12.49
CA LYS A 113 -2.59 5.69 -12.19
C LYS A 113 -1.66 4.97 -11.22
N GLN A 114 -0.34 5.08 -11.42
CA GLN A 114 0.66 4.49 -10.53
C GLN A 114 0.56 5.08 -9.12
N VAL A 115 0.52 6.41 -9.00
CA VAL A 115 0.38 7.09 -7.70
C VAL A 115 -0.96 6.75 -7.05
N THR A 116 -2.06 6.70 -7.80
CA THR A 116 -3.38 6.31 -7.28
C THR A 116 -3.35 4.88 -6.72
N SER A 117 -2.69 3.96 -7.43
CA SER A 117 -2.57 2.56 -7.01
C SER A 117 -1.70 2.44 -5.75
N ALA A 118 -0.55 3.11 -5.72
CA ALA A 118 0.33 3.15 -4.56
C ALA A 118 -0.38 3.77 -3.34
N ALA A 119 -1.12 4.87 -3.54
CA ALA A 119 -1.90 5.52 -2.50
C ALA A 119 -3.02 4.63 -1.94
N ALA A 120 -3.69 3.87 -2.81
CA ALA A 120 -4.71 2.91 -2.39
C ALA A 120 -4.09 1.82 -1.50
N THR A 121 -2.96 1.22 -1.91
CA THR A 121 -2.25 0.22 -1.10
C THR A 121 -1.76 0.81 0.23
N GLN A 122 -1.09 1.97 0.22
CA GLN A 122 -0.62 2.64 1.44
C GLN A 122 -1.78 2.97 2.40
N THR A 123 -2.96 3.31 1.88
CA THR A 123 -4.15 3.56 2.71
C THR A 123 -4.65 2.30 3.39
N LEU A 124 -4.67 1.17 2.67
CA LEU A 124 -5.02 -0.10 3.28
C LEU A 124 -3.95 -0.57 4.28
N ASP A 125 -2.66 -0.32 4.01
CA ASP A 125 -1.56 -0.63 4.93
C ASP A 125 -1.68 0.16 6.25
N ASP A 126 -1.98 1.45 6.18
CA ASP A 126 -2.20 2.29 7.37
C ASP A 126 -3.41 1.82 8.18
N LEU A 127 -4.46 1.36 7.50
CA LEU A 127 -5.66 0.79 8.14
C LEU A 127 -5.41 -0.59 8.73
N ALA A 128 -4.54 -1.40 8.12
CA ALA A 128 -4.22 -2.74 8.60
C ALA A 128 -3.65 -2.71 10.03
N SER A 129 -2.84 -1.70 10.33
CA SER A 129 -2.30 -1.49 11.69
C SER A 129 -3.38 -1.36 12.78
N LYS A 130 -4.59 -0.93 12.41
CA LYS A 130 -5.72 -0.66 13.30
C LYS A 130 -6.69 -1.85 13.44
N VAL A 131 -6.48 -2.93 12.70
CA VAL A 131 -7.36 -4.12 12.76
C VAL A 131 -7.31 -4.74 14.16
N LYS A 132 -8.48 -4.98 14.75
CA LYS A 132 -8.64 -5.82 15.94
C LYS A 132 -8.77 -7.27 15.48
N ILE A 133 -8.02 -8.16 16.11
CA ILE A 133 -8.09 -9.60 15.87
C ILE A 133 -8.76 -10.24 17.08
N GLU A 134 -9.73 -11.09 16.84
CA GLU A 134 -10.51 -11.79 17.85
C GLU A 134 -10.43 -13.29 17.62
N LEU A 135 -10.16 -14.05 18.69
CA LEU A 135 -10.23 -15.51 18.67
C LEU A 135 -11.65 -15.99 18.97
N LEU A 136 -12.25 -16.70 18.01
CA LEU A 136 -13.57 -17.30 18.14
C LEU A 136 -13.51 -18.63 18.93
N ALA A 137 -12.52 -19.48 18.64
CA ALA A 137 -12.37 -20.79 19.26
C ALA A 137 -11.49 -20.76 20.52
N LYS A 138 -12.00 -20.13 21.59
CA LYS A 138 -11.25 -19.89 22.84
C LYS A 138 -10.78 -21.16 23.58
N THR A 139 -11.38 -22.30 23.28
CA THR A 139 -11.11 -23.59 23.95
C THR A 139 -10.10 -24.47 23.21
N LYS A 140 -9.73 -24.12 21.97
CA LYS A 140 -8.75 -24.88 21.19
C LYS A 140 -7.33 -24.56 21.64
N LYS A 141 -6.41 -25.52 21.45
CA LYS A 141 -4.97 -25.31 21.65
C LYS A 141 -4.39 -24.55 20.47
N ALA A 142 -3.28 -23.84 20.67
CA ALA A 142 -2.60 -23.04 19.64
C ALA A 142 -2.39 -23.80 18.32
N LYS A 143 -1.88 -25.03 18.38
CA LYS A 143 -1.66 -25.92 17.24
C LYS A 143 -2.91 -26.29 16.42
N ASP A 144 -4.10 -26.18 17.03
CA ASP A 144 -5.37 -26.58 16.42
C ASP A 144 -6.16 -25.35 15.90
N ILE A 145 -5.62 -24.13 16.06
CA ILE A 145 -6.24 -22.90 15.59
C ILE A 145 -6.08 -22.77 14.08
N GLN A 146 -7.22 -22.65 13.40
CA GLN A 146 -7.29 -22.43 11.96
C GLN A 146 -7.75 -21.01 11.65
N LYS A 147 -7.54 -20.56 10.42
CA LYS A 147 -8.00 -19.23 9.96
C LYS A 147 -9.49 -18.96 10.16
N THR A 148 -10.33 -20.00 10.17
CA THR A 148 -11.79 -19.90 10.43
C THR A 148 -12.12 -19.63 11.90
N ASP A 149 -11.17 -19.88 12.80
CA ASP A 149 -11.31 -19.63 14.23
C ASP A 149 -10.94 -18.20 14.63
N VAL A 150 -10.53 -17.37 13.66
CA VAL A 150 -10.07 -16.00 13.89
C VAL A 150 -10.89 -15.03 13.07
N LYS A 151 -11.25 -13.90 13.67
CA LYS A 151 -11.98 -12.82 13.01
C LYS A 151 -11.22 -11.51 13.13
N GLY A 152 -11.06 -10.82 12.01
CA GLY A 152 -10.59 -9.44 11.99
C GLY A 152 -11.76 -8.46 11.97
N THR A 153 -11.68 -7.40 12.77
CA THR A 153 -12.67 -6.31 12.79
C THR A 153 -11.97 -4.95 12.69
N LEU A 154 -12.57 -4.03 11.94
CA LEU A 154 -12.13 -2.64 11.83
C LEU A 154 -13.37 -1.74 11.72
N GLU A 155 -13.49 -0.77 12.62
CA GLU A 155 -14.62 0.16 12.64
C GLU A 155 -14.64 1.04 11.39
N ASN A 156 -15.83 1.24 10.80
CA ASN A 156 -16.05 2.08 9.63
C ASN A 156 -15.26 1.70 8.37
N PHE A 157 -14.78 0.45 8.28
CA PHE A 157 -14.10 -0.05 7.09
C PHE A 157 -15.09 -0.68 6.11
N ASN A 158 -15.24 -0.08 4.93
CA ASN A 158 -16.09 -0.58 3.86
C ASN A 158 -15.27 -1.46 2.88
N GLY A 159 -14.73 -2.56 3.41
CA GLY A 159 -13.92 -3.53 2.67
C GLY A 159 -13.88 -4.87 3.41
N LYS A 160 -13.02 -5.78 2.96
CA LYS A 160 -12.88 -7.11 3.54
C LYS A 160 -11.55 -7.23 4.28
N ILE A 161 -11.60 -7.75 5.51
CA ILE A 161 -10.40 -8.23 6.20
C ILE A 161 -10.28 -9.73 5.90
N VAL A 162 -9.19 -10.12 5.25
CA VAL A 162 -8.95 -11.52 4.86
C VAL A 162 -7.91 -12.10 5.78
N ILE A 163 -8.29 -13.14 6.53
CA ILE A 163 -7.34 -13.99 7.26
C ILE A 163 -6.77 -14.99 6.25
N GLU A 164 -5.51 -14.78 5.87
CA GLU A 164 -4.82 -15.62 4.90
C GLU A 164 -4.43 -16.95 5.53
N ASN A 165 -3.79 -16.88 6.71
CA ASN A 165 -3.29 -18.05 7.42
C ASN A 165 -3.15 -17.84 8.93
N THR A 166 -3.05 -18.93 9.67
CA THR A 166 -2.68 -18.96 11.09
C THR A 166 -1.53 -19.94 11.26
N LEU A 167 -0.46 -19.54 11.96
CA LEU A 167 0.70 -20.39 12.23
C LEU A 167 0.94 -20.50 13.73
N GLU A 168 1.25 -21.70 14.19
CA GLU A 168 1.67 -21.95 15.57
C GLU A 168 3.01 -21.26 15.83
N ASN A 169 3.10 -20.58 16.98
CA ASN A 169 4.30 -19.92 17.46
C ASN A 169 4.48 -20.25 18.96
N GLY A 170 4.92 -21.48 19.23
CA GLY A 170 4.95 -22.02 20.59
C GLY A 170 3.54 -22.16 21.16
N ASN A 171 3.26 -21.48 22.28
CA ASN A 171 1.92 -21.46 22.88
C ASN A 171 1.00 -20.37 22.31
N ASP A 172 1.51 -19.59 21.35
CA ASP A 172 0.81 -18.49 20.70
C ASP A 172 0.47 -18.85 19.25
N VAL A 173 -0.34 -18.01 18.60
CA VAL A 173 -0.68 -18.14 17.18
C VAL A 173 -0.43 -16.83 16.45
N ASP A 174 0.38 -16.89 15.39
CA ASP A 174 0.57 -15.81 14.45
C ASP A 174 -0.56 -15.82 13.41
N VAL A 175 -1.28 -14.71 13.31
CA VAL A 175 -2.38 -14.50 12.37
C VAL A 175 -1.90 -13.62 11.23
N TYR A 176 -1.91 -14.17 10.02
CA TYR A 176 -1.54 -13.49 8.78
C TYR A 176 -2.81 -12.96 8.12
N TYR A 177 -2.89 -11.66 7.90
CA TYR A 177 -4.06 -11.02 7.31
C TYR A 177 -3.70 -9.86 6.38
N PHE A 178 -4.63 -9.52 5.50
CA PHE A 178 -4.57 -8.31 4.67
C PHE A 178 -5.96 -7.70 4.51
N LEU A 179 -6.00 -6.44 4.13
CA LEU A 179 -7.22 -5.72 3.80
C LEU A 179 -7.40 -5.72 2.29
N GLU A 180 -8.64 -5.92 1.85
CA GLU A 180 -9.04 -5.88 0.46
C GLU A 180 -10.19 -4.87 0.31
N GLN A 181 -10.02 -3.92 -0.59
CA GLN A 181 -11.06 -2.97 -0.96
C GLN A 181 -11.05 -2.81 -2.48
N ASP A 182 -12.21 -3.06 -3.10
CA ASP A 182 -12.35 -3.15 -4.56
C ASP A 182 -11.37 -4.16 -5.19
N LYS A 183 -10.37 -3.68 -5.94
CA LYS A 183 -9.33 -4.51 -6.57
C LYS A 183 -7.96 -4.36 -5.89
N THR A 184 -7.87 -3.53 -4.85
CA THR A 184 -6.61 -3.23 -4.17
C THR A 184 -6.50 -4.05 -2.90
N LYS A 185 -5.29 -4.55 -2.65
CA LYS A 185 -4.94 -5.29 -1.45
C LYS A 185 -3.84 -4.54 -0.70
N SER A 186 -3.91 -4.58 0.63
CA SER A 186 -2.77 -4.21 1.47
C SER A 186 -1.68 -5.26 1.36
N GLN A 187 -0.52 -4.94 1.93
CA GLN A 187 0.47 -5.94 2.28
C GLN A 187 -0.06 -6.90 3.36
N ILE A 188 0.66 -8.00 3.56
CA ILE A 188 0.32 -8.97 4.60
C ILE A 188 0.90 -8.49 5.93
N PHE A 189 0.03 -8.40 6.93
CA PHE A 189 0.35 -8.07 8.31
C PHE A 189 0.22 -9.32 9.18
N ILE A 190 0.99 -9.32 10.27
CA ILE A 190 1.01 -10.36 11.29
C ILE A 190 0.54 -9.73 12.60
N LYS A 191 -0.37 -10.40 13.29
CA LYS A 191 -0.65 -10.17 14.72
C LYS A 191 -0.55 -11.50 15.45
N THR A 192 0.05 -11.49 16.62
CA THR A 192 0.17 -12.66 17.48
C THR A 192 -0.94 -12.63 18.52
N ILE A 193 -1.68 -13.73 18.62
CA ILE A 193 -2.60 -14.01 19.72
C ILE A 193 -1.85 -14.90 20.71
N GLY A 194 -1.57 -14.37 21.89
CA GLY A 194 -0.87 -15.14 22.92
C GLY A 194 -1.73 -15.43 24.14
N GLY A 195 -1.24 -16.37 24.96
CA GLY A 195 -2.00 -16.86 26.12
C GLY A 195 -3.21 -17.72 25.73
N ILE A 196 -3.13 -18.45 24.61
CA ILE A 196 -4.20 -19.35 24.18
C ILE A 196 -4.36 -20.49 25.19
N GLY A 197 -5.59 -20.72 25.66
CA GLY A 197 -5.88 -21.69 26.72
C GLY A 197 -5.56 -21.20 28.14
N THR A 198 -5.15 -19.94 28.32
CA THR A 198 -4.96 -19.31 29.63
C THR A 198 -6.02 -18.23 29.90
N PRO A 199 -6.23 -17.81 31.16
CA PRO A 199 -7.17 -16.74 31.50
C PRO A 199 -6.78 -15.37 30.94
N THR A 200 -5.51 -15.17 30.57
CA THR A 200 -4.95 -13.89 30.17
C THR A 200 -4.45 -13.94 28.72
N GLN A 201 -5.39 -13.74 27.78
CA GLN A 201 -5.06 -13.58 26.38
C GLN A 201 -4.49 -12.18 26.10
N TYR A 202 -3.50 -12.11 25.23
CA TYR A 202 -2.96 -10.84 24.73
C TYR A 202 -2.87 -10.82 23.21
N TYR A 203 -2.83 -9.62 22.65
CA TYR A 203 -2.80 -9.40 21.21
C TYR A 203 -1.67 -8.42 20.90
N SER A 204 -0.76 -8.81 19.99
CA SER A 204 0.34 -7.94 19.60
C SER A 204 -0.13 -6.77 18.74
N GLU A 205 0.75 -5.77 18.61
CA GLU A 205 0.65 -4.81 17.53
C GLU A 205 0.80 -5.50 16.16
N ALA A 206 0.28 -4.85 15.11
CA ALA A 206 0.43 -5.34 13.75
C ALA A 206 1.86 -5.11 13.26
N ILE A 207 2.46 -6.16 12.70
CA ILE A 207 3.81 -6.12 12.15
C ILE A 207 3.72 -6.51 10.68
N LEU A 208 4.48 -5.86 9.81
CA LEU A 208 4.54 -6.23 8.39
C LEU A 208 5.18 -7.63 8.27
N ALA A 209 4.60 -8.53 7.49
CA ALA A 209 5.15 -9.89 7.36
C ALA A 209 6.59 -9.88 6.80
N SER A 210 6.87 -8.97 5.85
CA SER A 210 8.20 -8.81 5.27
C SER A 210 9.23 -8.26 6.26
N SER A 211 8.83 -7.49 7.28
CA SER A 211 9.76 -7.02 8.30
C SER A 211 10.17 -8.16 9.23
N LYS A 212 9.25 -9.05 9.60
CA LYS A 212 9.55 -10.26 10.37
C LYS A 212 10.51 -11.19 9.61
N ILE A 213 10.32 -11.36 8.30
CA ILE A 213 11.25 -12.13 7.45
C ILE A 213 12.62 -11.47 7.42
N SER A 214 12.68 -10.14 7.24
CA SER A 214 13.95 -9.40 7.22
C SER A 214 14.71 -9.50 8.54
N GLU A 215 13.99 -9.50 9.67
CA GLU A 215 14.55 -9.68 11.00
C GLU A 215 15.08 -11.10 11.21
N ILE A 216 14.33 -12.13 10.80
CA ILE A 216 14.79 -13.53 10.85
C ILE A 216 16.08 -13.69 10.05
N LEU A 217 16.15 -13.13 8.84
CA LEU A 217 17.35 -13.20 7.99
C LEU A 217 18.56 -12.50 8.62
N LYS A 218 18.35 -11.34 9.25
CA LYS A 218 19.42 -10.63 9.98
C LYS A 218 19.89 -11.42 11.20
N ASN A 219 18.97 -11.98 11.98
CA ASN A 219 19.28 -12.66 13.24
C ASN A 219 19.91 -14.05 13.04
N THR A 220 19.67 -14.70 11.89
CA THR A 220 20.32 -15.99 11.56
C THR A 220 21.72 -15.82 10.98
N GLY A 221 22.24 -14.58 10.88
CA GLY A 221 23.55 -14.33 10.26
C GLY A 221 23.56 -14.57 8.75
N PHE A 222 22.38 -14.64 8.11
CA PHE A 222 22.28 -14.58 6.66
C PHE A 222 22.61 -13.16 6.22
N GLU A 223 23.90 -12.85 6.12
CA GLU A 223 24.36 -11.68 5.39
C GLU A 223 23.84 -11.80 3.96
N ALA A 224 22.89 -10.94 3.59
CA ALA A 224 22.43 -10.77 2.23
C ALA A 224 23.57 -10.17 1.39
N THR A 225 24.60 -10.97 1.09
CA THR A 225 25.67 -10.63 0.15
C THR A 225 25.22 -10.74 -1.30
N GLU A 226 23.99 -11.17 -1.55
CA GLU A 226 23.34 -10.91 -2.83
C GLU A 226 21.95 -10.37 -2.57
N SER A 227 21.64 -9.30 -3.30
CA SER A 227 20.29 -8.77 -3.49
C SER A 227 19.26 -9.88 -3.38
N ILE A 228 18.43 -9.84 -2.34
CA ILE A 228 17.16 -10.56 -2.36
C ILE A 228 16.39 -9.90 -3.50
N LYS A 229 16.53 -10.46 -4.70
CA LYS A 229 15.54 -10.32 -5.76
C LYS A 229 14.27 -10.82 -5.11
N ILE A 230 13.46 -9.87 -4.62
CA ILE A 230 12.04 -10.06 -4.40
C ILE A 230 11.60 -10.80 -5.62
N SER A 231 11.23 -12.06 -5.44
CA SER A 231 10.89 -12.94 -6.53
C SER A 231 9.80 -12.21 -7.27
N THR A 232 10.13 -11.76 -8.48
CA THR A 232 9.17 -11.39 -9.50
C THR A 232 8.06 -12.41 -9.39
N VAL A 233 6.84 -11.92 -9.15
CA VAL A 233 5.61 -12.70 -9.21
C VAL A 233 5.82 -13.78 -10.25
N ARG A 234 5.84 -15.06 -9.83
CA ARG A 234 5.83 -16.16 -10.80
C ARG A 234 4.53 -16.01 -11.56
N TYR A 235 4.58 -15.24 -12.64
CA TYR A 235 3.57 -15.26 -13.66
C TYR A 235 3.57 -16.70 -14.12
N LYS A 236 2.56 -17.47 -13.71
CA LYS A 236 2.27 -18.75 -14.36
C LYS A 236 1.98 -18.37 -15.79
N MET A 237 3.02 -18.36 -16.64
CA MET A 237 2.83 -18.24 -18.08
C MET A 237 1.88 -19.36 -18.45
N PRO A 238 0.68 -19.03 -18.95
CA PRO A 238 -0.26 -20.06 -19.36
C PRO A 238 0.42 -20.98 -20.38
N LYS A 239 0.14 -22.29 -20.32
CA LYS A 239 0.78 -23.30 -21.19
C LYS A 239 0.69 -22.94 -22.69
N TRP A 240 -0.29 -22.15 -23.11
CA TRP A 240 -0.45 -21.67 -24.48
C TRP A 240 0.69 -20.73 -24.93
N VAL A 241 1.34 -19.99 -24.03
CA VAL A 241 2.46 -19.11 -24.37
C VAL A 241 3.67 -19.94 -24.85
N PHE A 242 3.94 -21.08 -24.20
CA PHE A 242 4.99 -22.00 -24.65
C PHE A 242 4.65 -22.65 -25.99
N ALA A 243 3.37 -22.96 -26.24
CA ALA A 243 2.93 -23.45 -27.54
C ALA A 243 3.14 -22.40 -28.65
N VAL A 244 2.83 -21.12 -28.38
CA VAL A 244 3.06 -20.02 -29.33
C VAL A 244 4.55 -19.83 -29.62
N ILE A 245 5.41 -19.83 -28.59
CA ILE A 245 6.87 -19.73 -28.77
C ILE A 245 7.41 -20.91 -29.58
N GLY A 246 6.93 -22.13 -29.31
CA GLY A 246 7.30 -23.32 -30.08
C GLY A 246 6.93 -23.21 -31.56
N VAL A 247 5.72 -22.75 -31.88
CA VAL A 247 5.27 -22.55 -33.27
C VAL A 247 6.10 -21.49 -33.98
N ILE A 248 6.37 -20.35 -33.32
CA ILE A 248 7.20 -19.28 -33.90
C ILE A 248 8.63 -19.78 -34.15
N SER A 249 9.22 -20.50 -33.20
CA SER A 249 10.57 -21.07 -33.36
C SER A 249 10.65 -22.10 -34.48
N GLY A 250 9.60 -22.93 -34.64
CA GLY A 250 9.51 -23.89 -35.74
C GLY A 250 9.39 -23.23 -37.11
N LEU A 251 8.54 -22.21 -37.24
CA LEU A 251 8.42 -21.42 -38.48
C LEU A 251 9.72 -20.70 -38.83
N PHE A 252 10.46 -20.21 -37.82
CA PHE A 252 11.75 -19.58 -38.02
C PHE A 252 12.80 -20.57 -38.54
N LEU A 253 12.84 -21.79 -37.98
CA LEU A 253 13.71 -22.87 -38.43
C LEU A 253 13.40 -23.31 -39.87
N ILE A 254 12.12 -23.44 -40.22
CA ILE A 254 11.69 -23.77 -41.58
C ILE A 254 12.14 -22.67 -42.56
N ASN A 255 11.89 -21.40 -42.22
CA ASN A 255 12.34 -20.28 -43.06
C ASN A 255 13.86 -20.20 -43.17
N LEU A 256 14.60 -20.52 -42.11
CA LEU A 256 16.06 -20.56 -42.14
C LEU A 256 16.58 -21.69 -43.06
N ILE A 257 15.93 -22.87 -43.03
CA ILE A 257 16.25 -23.98 -43.93
C ILE A 257 15.96 -23.60 -45.39
N PHE A 258 14.81 -22.99 -45.67
CA PHE A 258 14.50 -22.49 -47.03
C PHE A 258 15.52 -21.44 -47.51
N LEU A 259 15.94 -20.52 -46.62
CA LEU A 259 16.96 -19.54 -46.94
C LEU A 259 18.30 -20.23 -47.30
N ILE A 260 18.73 -21.19 -46.50
CA ILE A 260 19.98 -21.94 -46.75
C ILE A 260 19.88 -22.75 -48.06
N LEU A 261 18.76 -23.42 -48.31
CA LEU A 261 18.53 -24.18 -49.55
C LEU A 261 18.49 -23.27 -50.78
N SER A 262 17.94 -22.07 -50.65
CA SER A 262 17.92 -21.03 -51.70
C SER A 262 19.34 -20.52 -52.01
N PHE A 263 20.18 -20.28 -50.99
CA PHE A 263 21.58 -19.91 -51.18
C PHE A 263 22.43 -21.06 -51.73
N ALA A 264 22.10 -22.31 -51.38
CA ALA A 264 22.77 -23.50 -51.89
C ALA A 264 22.35 -23.90 -53.32
N LYS A 265 21.36 -23.22 -53.93
CA LYS A 265 20.77 -23.55 -55.24
C LYS A 265 20.24 -24.99 -55.34
N ILE A 266 19.72 -25.53 -54.24
CA ILE A 266 19.11 -26.87 -54.18
C ILE A 266 17.58 -26.79 -54.38
N LEU A 267 17.02 -25.57 -54.39
CA LEU A 267 15.63 -25.22 -54.67
C LEU A 267 15.55 -24.10 -55.71
#